data_AF-A0A969MYN5-F1
#
_entry.id   AF-A0A969MYN5-F1
#
_cell.length_a   1.000
_cell.length_b   1.000
_cell.length_c   1.000
_cell.angle_alpha   90.00
_cell.angle_beta   90.00
_cell.angle_gamma   90.00
#
_symmetry.space_group_name_H-M   'P 1'
#
loop_
_entity.id
_entity.type
_entity.pdbx_description
1 polymer ?
#
loop_
_entity_poly.entity_id
_entity_poly.type
_entity_poly.pdbx_seq_one_letter_code
_entity_poly.pdbx_strand_id
1 'polypeptide(L)'
;MNSTENELESIKDKVVKFFADLPENFGNFLNDYQRPLITIGLILVFLIALRVLIGLVSVLNGIPLVKPFFQAIGLGYSGWFIYRYLLQAENRRELSQKWESFKNDVVGQNQTL
;
A
#
# COMPACT_ATOMS: atom_id res chain seq x y z
N MET A 1 46.16 -11.80 34.58
CA MET A 1 44.84 -12.38 34.29
C MET A 1 43.91 -11.74 35.31
N ASN A 2 43.24 -10.60 35.00
CA ASN A 2 42.35 -9.86 35.92
C ASN A 2 41.64 -8.63 35.26
N SER A 3 41.97 -8.23 34.02
CA SER A 3 41.27 -7.13 33.33
C SER A 3 40.04 -7.60 32.55
N THR A 4 40.13 -8.77 31.90
CA THR A 4 39.03 -9.35 31.12
C THR A 4 37.84 -9.77 31.99
N GLU A 5 38.08 -10.30 33.20
CA GLU A 5 37.01 -10.70 34.12
C GLU A 5 36.18 -9.51 34.60
N ASN A 6 36.81 -8.37 34.88
CA ASN A 6 36.12 -7.14 35.27
C ASN A 6 35.29 -6.53 34.12
N GLU A 7 35.79 -6.58 32.88
CA GLU A 7 35.02 -6.10 31.73
C GLU A 7 33.83 -7.01 31.42
N LEU A 8 34.01 -8.34 31.54
CA LEU A 8 32.94 -9.32 31.33
C LEU A 8 31.81 -9.16 32.35
N GLU A 9 32.13 -8.94 33.64
CA GLU A 9 31.11 -8.65 34.66
C GLU A 9 30.38 -7.33 34.35
N SER A 10 31.10 -6.30 33.89
CA SER A 10 30.47 -5.01 33.53
C SER A 10 29.55 -5.11 32.30
N ILE A 11 29.89 -5.95 31.33
CA ILE A 11 29.07 -6.21 30.14
C ILE A 11 27.85 -7.03 30.55
N LYS A 12 28.05 -8.06 31.37
CA LYS A 12 26.98 -8.91 31.90
C LYS A 12 25.97 -8.08 32.68
N ASP A 13 26.40 -7.18 33.55
CA ASP A 13 25.51 -6.30 34.30
C ASP A 13 24.75 -5.32 33.40
N LYS A 14 25.41 -4.75 32.38
CA LYS A 14 24.76 -3.88 31.39
C LYS A 14 23.72 -4.63 30.56
N VAL A 15 24.04 -5.85 30.13
CA VAL A 15 23.11 -6.73 29.40
C VAL A 15 21.93 -7.10 30.30
N VAL A 16 22.17 -7.55 31.53
CA VAL A 16 21.11 -7.91 32.47
C VAL A 16 20.19 -6.73 32.76
N LYS A 17 20.73 -5.53 32.98
CA LYS A 17 19.93 -4.30 33.17
C LYS A 17 19.13 -3.93 31.92
N PHE A 18 19.76 -3.96 30.75
CA PHE A 18 19.07 -3.69 29.48
C PHE A 18 17.90 -4.66 29.24
N PHE A 19 18.07 -5.95 29.55
CA PHE A 19 17.00 -6.95 29.44
C PHE A 19 15.94 -6.83 30.56
N ALA A 20 16.33 -6.41 31.76
CA ALA A 20 15.39 -6.14 32.85
C ALA A 20 14.48 -4.94 32.54
N ASP A 21 15.03 -3.90 31.90
CA ASP A 21 14.31 -2.70 31.49
C ASP A 21 13.61 -2.88 30.12
N LEU A 22 13.87 -3.97 29.40
CA LEU A 22 13.31 -4.26 28.08
C LEU A 22 11.78 -4.27 28.05
N PRO A 23 11.04 -4.97 28.92
CA PRO A 23 9.58 -4.95 28.87
C PRO A 23 8.99 -3.54 29.02
N GLU A 24 9.59 -2.68 29.85
CA GLU A 24 9.16 -1.30 30.06
C GLU A 24 9.53 -0.39 28.87
N ASN A 25 10.77 -0.49 28.40
CA ASN A 25 11.26 0.25 27.22
C ASN A 25 10.57 -0.18 25.92
N PHE A 26 10.18 -1.45 25.81
CA PHE A 26 9.47 -1.99 24.64
C PHE A 26 8.05 -1.45 24.55
N GLY A 27 7.35 -1.31 25.68
CA GLY A 27 6.05 -0.68 25.74
C GLY A 27 6.10 0.79 25.30
N ASN A 28 7.05 1.55 25.84
CA ASN A 28 7.24 2.97 25.50
C ASN A 28 7.66 3.16 24.04
N PHE A 29 8.59 2.34 23.54
CA PHE A 29 9.01 2.33 22.15
C PHE A 29 7.84 2.05 21.20
N LEU A 30 7.03 1.00 21.46
CA LEU A 30 5.88 0.73 20.62
C LEU A 30 4.91 1.92 20.61
N ASN A 31 4.69 2.58 21.76
CA ASN A 31 3.79 3.71 21.90
C ASN A 31 4.29 4.98 21.17
N ASP A 32 5.57 5.30 21.30
CA ASP A 32 6.19 6.47 20.67
C ASP A 32 6.32 6.30 19.14
N TYR A 33 6.53 5.06 18.68
CA TYR A 33 6.74 4.74 17.27
C TYR A 33 5.50 4.12 16.59
N GLN A 34 4.30 4.14 17.20
CA GLN A 34 3.08 3.55 16.60
C GLN A 34 2.81 4.08 15.19
N ARG A 35 2.94 5.39 14.99
CA ARG A 35 2.67 6.04 13.69
C ARG A 35 3.62 5.56 12.59
N PRO A 36 4.96 5.63 12.74
CA PRO A 36 5.87 5.09 11.73
C PRO A 36 5.77 3.56 11.60
N LEU A 37 5.54 2.82 12.69
CA LEU A 37 5.37 1.36 12.65
C LEU A 37 4.17 0.95 11.80
N ILE A 38 3.02 1.61 11.98
CA ILE A 38 1.83 1.36 11.16
C ILE A 38 2.10 1.71 9.70
N THR A 39 2.78 2.83 9.41
CA THR A 39 3.13 3.20 8.03
C THR A 39 4.03 2.17 7.36
N ILE A 40 5.10 1.74 8.05
CA ILE A 40 5.99 0.69 7.55
C ILE A 40 5.22 -0.62 7.39
N GLY A 41 4.37 -0.96 8.36
CA GLY A 41 3.47 -2.11 8.30
C GLY A 41 2.54 -2.06 7.09
N LEU A 42 1.92 -0.91 6.80
CA LEU A 42 1.08 -0.71 5.62
C LEU A 42 1.87 -0.86 4.33
N ILE A 43 3.07 -0.30 4.25
CA ILE A 43 3.95 -0.48 3.07
C ILE A 43 4.28 -1.96 2.89
N LEU A 44 4.63 -2.68 3.96
CA LEU A 44 4.92 -4.11 3.89
C LEU A 44 3.70 -4.92 3.45
N VAL A 45 2.53 -4.66 4.04
CA VAL A 45 1.26 -5.29 3.64
C VAL A 45 0.96 -5.01 2.18
N PHE A 46 1.15 -3.77 1.72
CA PHE A 46 0.96 -3.39 0.33
C PHE A 46 1.91 -4.13 -0.60
N LEU A 47 3.20 -4.25 -0.26
CA LEU A 47 4.18 -5.01 -1.04
C LEU A 47 3.84 -6.51 -1.11
N ILE A 48 3.36 -7.09 -0.01
CA ILE A 48 2.90 -8.48 0.02
C ILE A 48 1.67 -8.64 -0.88
N ALA A 49 0.70 -7.73 -0.79
CA ALA A 49 -0.48 -7.74 -1.66
C ALA A 49 -0.10 -7.64 -3.14
N LEU A 50 0.85 -6.77 -3.49
CA LEU A 50 1.39 -6.69 -4.85
C LEU A 50 2.04 -8.01 -5.30
N ARG A 51 2.83 -8.64 -4.45
CA ARG A 51 3.42 -9.97 -4.72
C ARG A 51 2.36 -11.02 -5.01
N VAL A 52 1.28 -11.03 -4.23
CA VAL A 52 0.14 -11.96 -4.43
C VAL A 52 -0.55 -11.68 -5.76
N LEU A 53 -0.82 -10.41 -6.09
CA LEU A 53 -1.43 -10.03 -7.36
C LEU A 53 -0.56 -10.42 -8.57
N ILE A 54 0.75 -10.21 -8.50
CA ILE A 54 1.69 -10.62 -9.55
C ILE A 54 1.69 -12.16 -9.71
N GLY A 55 1.66 -12.89 -8.59
CA GLY A 55 1.53 -14.35 -8.59
C GLY A 55 0.24 -14.80 -9.26
N LEU A 56 -0.88 -14.16 -8.95
CA LEU A 56 -2.17 -14.44 -9.57
C LEU A 56 -2.14 -14.20 -11.08
N VAL A 57 -1.60 -13.07 -11.54
CA VAL A 57 -1.43 -12.79 -12.97
C VAL A 57 -0.57 -13.86 -13.65
N SER A 58 0.46 -14.37 -12.97
CA SER A 58 1.31 -15.43 -13.49
C SER A 58 0.55 -16.75 -13.66
N VAL A 59 -0.34 -17.10 -12.71
CA VAL A 59 -1.24 -18.26 -12.83
C VAL A 59 -2.23 -18.08 -13.98
N LEU A 60 -2.83 -16.90 -14.09
CA LEU A 60 -3.77 -16.56 -15.18
C LEU A 60 -3.08 -16.64 -16.55
N ASN A 61 -1.83 -16.21 -16.67
CA ASN A 61 -1.04 -16.34 -17.90
C ASN A 61 -0.74 -17.81 -18.27
N GLY A 62 -0.79 -18.73 -17.30
CA GLY A 62 -0.73 -20.16 -17.56
C GLY A 62 -1.98 -20.73 -18.23
N ILE A 63 -3.10 -19.99 -18.20
CA ILE A 63 -4.34 -20.37 -18.87
C ILE A 63 -4.39 -19.71 -20.26
N PRO A 64 -4.29 -20.48 -21.36
CA PRO A 64 -4.09 -19.93 -22.70
C PRO A 64 -5.23 -19.02 -23.20
N LEU A 65 -6.44 -19.14 -22.64
CA LEU A 65 -7.60 -18.34 -23.04
C LEU A 65 -7.79 -17.05 -22.25
N VAL A 66 -7.15 -16.89 -21.09
CA VAL A 66 -7.41 -15.76 -20.19
C VAL A 66 -6.91 -14.44 -20.79
N LYS A 67 -5.67 -14.44 -21.30
CA LYS A 67 -5.08 -13.27 -21.96
C LYS A 67 -5.90 -12.78 -23.16
N PRO A 68 -6.21 -13.61 -24.18
CA PRO A 68 -7.01 -13.15 -25.32
C PRO A 68 -8.44 -12.78 -24.92
N PHE A 69 -9.03 -13.42 -23.90
CA PHE A 69 -10.37 -13.08 -23.39
C PHE A 69 -10.41 -11.68 -22.77
N PHE A 70 -9.49 -11.37 -21.84
CA PHE A 70 -9.40 -10.04 -21.25
C PHE A 70 -9.06 -8.97 -22.29
N GLN A 71 -8.24 -9.30 -23.28
CA GLN A 71 -7.96 -8.39 -24.39
C GLN A 71 -9.19 -8.11 -25.24
N ALA A 72 -9.99 -9.14 -25.58
CA ALA A 72 -11.23 -8.96 -26.34
C ALA A 72 -12.26 -8.13 -25.57
N ILE A 73 -12.43 -8.40 -24.26
CA ILE A 73 -13.29 -7.61 -23.38
C ILE A 73 -12.81 -6.16 -23.32
N GLY A 74 -11.52 -5.95 -23.07
CA GLY A 74 -10.92 -4.62 -22.97
C GLY A 74 -11.11 -3.83 -24.27
N LEU A 75 -10.77 -4.41 -25.41
CA LEU A 75 -10.97 -3.78 -26.72
C LEU A 75 -12.44 -3.52 -27.03
N GLY A 76 -13.34 -4.44 -26.67
CA GLY A 76 -14.78 -4.26 -26.83
C GLY A 76 -15.29 -3.07 -26.03
N TYR A 77 -14.98 -3.01 -24.74
CA TYR A 77 -15.37 -1.90 -23.87
C TYR A 77 -14.70 -0.59 -24.26
N SER A 78 -13.40 -0.59 -24.60
CA SER A 78 -12.70 0.60 -25.05
C SER A 78 -13.30 1.13 -26.36
N GLY A 79 -13.56 0.27 -27.34
CA GLY A 79 -14.19 0.65 -28.60
C GLY A 79 -15.60 1.23 -28.38
N TRP A 80 -16.43 0.54 -27.60
CA TRP A 80 -17.77 1.02 -27.24
C TRP A 80 -17.72 2.34 -26.46
N PHE A 81 -16.79 2.49 -25.52
CA PHE A 81 -16.60 3.71 -24.73
C PHE A 81 -16.18 4.90 -25.61
N ILE A 82 -15.21 4.70 -26.50
CA ILE A 82 -14.77 5.74 -27.44
C ILE A 82 -15.94 6.17 -28.32
N TYR A 83 -16.64 5.21 -28.92
CA TYR A 83 -17.78 5.51 -29.78
C TYR A 83 -18.90 6.25 -29.03
N ARG A 84 -19.30 5.73 -27.86
CA ARG A 84 -20.41 6.28 -27.10
C ARG A 84 -20.04 7.61 -26.45
N TYR A 85 -18.94 7.69 -25.70
CA TYR A 85 -18.66 8.85 -24.84
C TYR A 85 -17.72 9.87 -25.48
N LEU A 86 -16.76 9.42 -26.30
CA LEU A 86 -15.79 10.32 -26.90
C LEU A 86 -16.18 10.83 -28.28
N LEU A 87 -17.06 10.18 -29.05
CA LEU A 87 -17.50 10.73 -30.36
C LEU A 87 -18.83 11.49 -30.25
N GLN A 88 -19.74 11.08 -29.38
CA GLN A 88 -21.02 11.77 -29.18
C GLN A 88 -20.82 13.04 -28.34
N ALA A 89 -21.06 14.22 -28.93
CA ALA A 89 -20.81 15.52 -28.28
C ALA A 89 -21.60 15.71 -26.98
N GLU A 90 -22.83 15.19 -26.92
CA GLU A 90 -23.67 15.19 -25.71
C GLU A 90 -23.01 14.42 -24.56
N ASN A 91 -22.55 13.20 -24.84
CA ASN A 91 -21.93 12.33 -23.83
C ASN A 91 -20.54 12.86 -23.39
N ARG A 92 -19.82 13.59 -24.26
CA ARG A 92 -18.58 14.28 -23.88
C ARG A 92 -18.83 15.32 -22.78
N ARG A 93 -19.92 16.09 -22.91
CA ARG A 93 -20.30 17.12 -21.92
C ARG A 93 -20.72 16.50 -20.60
N GLU A 94 -21.51 15.42 -20.66
CA GLU A 94 -21.90 14.65 -19.47
C GLU A 94 -20.68 14.06 -18.76
N LEU A 95 -19.72 13.50 -19.52
CA LEU A 95 -18.50 12.93 -18.97
C LEU A 95 -17.62 13.98 -18.31
N SER A 96 -17.44 15.16 -18.92
CA SER A 96 -16.67 16.25 -18.31
C SER A 96 -17.31 16.77 -17.03
N GLN A 97 -18.64 16.89 -16.98
CA GLN A 97 -19.37 17.31 -15.78
C GLN A 97 -19.25 16.28 -14.66
N LYS A 98 -19.41 14.98 -14.98
CA LYS A 98 -19.20 13.89 -14.02
C LYS A 98 -17.77 13.83 -13.50
N TRP A 99 -16.79 14.06 -14.37
CA TRP A 99 -15.38 14.09 -14.00
C TRP A 99 -15.07 15.23 -13.03
N GLU A 100 -15.60 16.43 -13.30
CA GLU A 100 -15.45 17.59 -12.42
C GLU A 100 -16.11 17.35 -11.05
N SER A 101 -17.33 16.81 -11.02
CA SER A 101 -18.01 16.42 -9.78
C SER A 101 -17.21 15.39 -8.98
N PHE A 102 -16.76 14.31 -9.62
CA PHE A 102 -15.96 13.27 -8.97
C PHE A 102 -14.64 13.82 -8.41
N LYS A 103 -13.96 14.69 -9.17
CA LYS A 103 -12.75 15.36 -8.71
C LYS A 103 -13.03 16.21 -7.47
N ASN A 104 -14.15 16.93 -7.45
CA ASN A 104 -14.54 17.75 -6.31
C ASN A 104 -14.86 16.89 -5.07
N ASP A 105 -15.50 15.75 -5.25
CA ASP A 105 -15.82 14.80 -4.17
C ASP A 105 -14.58 14.13 -3.58
N VAL A 106 -13.59 13.76 -4.41
CA VAL A 106 -12.39 13.04 -3.97
C VAL A 106 -11.30 13.97 -3.45
N VAL A 107 -11.11 15.12 -4.09
CA VAL A 107 -10.06 16.10 -3.71
C VAL A 107 -10.58 17.07 -2.64
N GLY A 108 -11.90 17.14 -2.45
CA GLY A 108 -12.51 18.00 -1.44
C GLY A 108 -12.30 19.49 -1.76
N GLN A 109 -12.75 19.95 -2.92
CA GLN A 109 -12.99 21.39 -3.09
C GLN A 109 -14.35 21.73 -2.48
N ASN A 110 -14.37 21.78 -1.16
CA ASN A 110 -15.49 22.37 -0.44
C ASN A 110 -15.62 23.82 -0.91
N GLN A 111 -16.80 24.14 -1.44
CA GLN A 111 -17.30 25.49 -1.58
C GLN A 111 -17.17 26.17 -0.21
N THR A 112 -16.13 26.99 -0.04
CA THR A 112 -16.10 28.00 1.01
C THR A 112 -17.17 29.02 0.68
N LEU A 113 -18.22 29.03 1.51
CA LEU A 113 -19.23 30.09 1.58
C LEU A 113 -18.57 31.46 1.78
#